data_AF-A0A645E5R7-F1
#
_entry.id   AF-A0A645E5R7-F1
#
_cell.length_a   1.000
_cell.length_b   1.000
_cell.length_c   1.000
_cell.angle_alpha   90.00
_cell.angle_beta   90.00
_cell.angle_gamma   90.00
#
_symmetry.space_group_name_H-M   'P 1'
#
loop_
_entity.id
_entity.type
_entity.pdbx_description
1 polymer ?
#
loop_
_entity_poly.entity_id
_entity_poly.type
_entity_poly.pdbx_seq_one_letter_code
_entity_poly.pdbx_strand_id
1 'polypeptide(L)' 'MREEIDVNQLTNLTKDTFWGGQRISFYYQEKLYQFYECGPAVIDYLQEKLFV' A
#
# COMPACT_ATOMS: atom_id res chain seq x y z
N MET A 1 12.20 6.34 15.14
CA MET A 1 11.60 5.05 15.51
C MET A 1 10.91 4.48 14.29
N ARG A 2 11.05 3.18 14.04
CA ARG A 2 10.28 2.46 13.03
C ARG A 2 9.04 1.91 13.71
N GLU A 3 7.89 2.08 13.08
CA GLU A 3 6.62 1.52 13.54
C GLU A 3 6.27 0.36 12.61
N GLU A 4 5.95 -0.79 13.19
CA GLU A 4 5.49 -1.97 12.44
C GLU A 4 3.97 -2.02 12.52
N ILE A 5 3.32 -2.19 11.36
CA ILE A 5 1.87 -2.24 11.24
C ILE A 5 1.49 -3.67 10.86
N ASP A 6 0.56 -4.27 11.60
CA ASP A 6 -0.04 -5.55 11.24
C ASP A 6 -0.98 -5.33 10.04
N VAL A 7 -0.77 -6.11 8.98
CA VAL A 7 -1.54 -6.03 7.73
C VAL A 7 -3.04 -6.25 7.98
N ASN A 8 -3.40 -7.07 8.98
CA ASN A 8 -4.80 -7.33 9.32
C ASN A 8 -5.54 -6.10 9.87
N GLN A 9 -4.81 -5.06 10.25
CA GLN A 9 -5.37 -3.79 10.72
C GLN A 9 -5.65 -2.81 9.58
N LEU A 10 -5.18 -3.11 8.37
CA LEU A 10 -5.39 -2.28 7.20
C LEU A 10 -6.80 -2.49 6.66
N THR A 11 -7.42 -1.41 6.21
CA THR A 11 -8.74 -1.45 5.58
C THR A 11 -8.71 -0.76 4.23
N ASN A 12 -9.66 -1.13 3.36
CA ASN A 12 -9.80 -0.56 2.00
C ASN A 12 -8.48 -0.56 1.21
N LEU A 13 -7.76 -1.67 1.25
CA LEU A 13 -6.56 -1.86 0.45
C LEU A 13 -6.94 -1.88 -1.04
N THR A 14 -6.39 -0.96 -1.81
CA THR A 14 -6.62 -0.85 -3.26
C THR A 14 -5.32 -0.69 -4.02
N LYS A 15 -5.31 -1.23 -5.24
CA LYS A 15 -4.26 -1.02 -6.23
C LYS A 15 -4.90 -0.42 -7.48
N ASP A 16 -4.41 0.73 -7.91
CA ASP A 16 -4.90 1.43 -9.09
C ASP A 16 -3.78 2.08 -9.89
N THR A 17 -4.15 2.70 -11.01
CA THR A 17 -3.26 3.52 -11.82
C THR A 17 -3.63 4.99 -11.63
N PHE A 18 -2.69 5.80 -11.16
CA PHE A 18 -2.84 7.23 -10.96
C PHE A 18 -1.80 7.97 -11.82
N TRP A 19 -2.26 8.78 -12.79
CA TRP A 19 -1.40 9.52 -13.73
C TRP A 19 -0.40 8.63 -14.50
N GLY A 20 -0.81 7.40 -14.83
CA GLY A 20 0.02 6.43 -15.55
C GLY A 20 0.98 5.64 -14.65
N GLY A 21 1.12 6.01 -13.37
CA GLY A 21 1.88 5.27 -12.37
C GLY A 21 1.02 4.30 -11.57
N GLN A 22 1.62 3.20 -11.11
CA GLN A 22 0.97 2.30 -10.16
C GLN A 22 0.87 2.97 -8.79
N ARG A 23 -0.29 2.83 -8.14
CA ARG A 23 -0.55 3.35 -6.80
C ARG A 23 -1.16 2.27 -5.93
N ILE A 24 -0.68 2.18 -4.70
CA ILE A 24 -1.28 1.37 -3.64
C ILE A 24 -1.80 2.32 -2.57
N SER A 25 -3.04 2.12 -2.15
CA SER A 25 -3.68 2.89 -1.09
C SER A 25 -4.29 1.98 -0.04
N PHE A 26 -4.25 2.39 1.23
CA PHE A 26 -4.94 1.70 2.32
C PHE A 26 -5.22 2.68 3.46
N TYR A 27 -6.15 2.31 4.34
CA TYR A 27 -6.44 3.03 5.56
C TYR A 27 -5.85 2.30 6.77
N TYR A 28 -5.19 3.07 7.65
CA TYR A 28 -4.73 2.63 8.96
C TYR A 28 -5.05 3.71 9.98
N GLN A 29 -5.73 3.35 11.08
CA GLN A 29 -6.19 4.30 12.10
C GLN A 29 -6.91 5.53 11.51
N GLU A 30 -7.85 5.29 10.59
CA GLU A 30 -8.63 6.32 9.86
C GLU A 30 -7.81 7.26 8.98
N LYS A 31 -6.49 7.07 8.86
CA LYS A 31 -5.61 7.82 7.97
C LYS A 31 -5.41 7.06 6.67
N LEU A 32 -5.50 7.80 5.56
CA LEU A 32 -5.21 7.29 4.23
C LEU A 32 -3.70 7.33 3.98
N TYR A 33 -3.13 6.19 3.65
CA TYR A 33 -1.74 6.03 3.21
C TYR A 33 -1.73 5.71 1.72
N GLN A 34 -0.87 6.40 0.98
CA GLN A 34 -0.75 6.24 -0.47
C GLN A 34 0.70 6.19 -0.89
N PHE A 35 1.03 5.18 -1.67
CA PHE A 35 2.35 4.98 -2.23
C PHE A 35 2.28 5.25 -3.73
N TYR A 36 2.95 6.32 -4.14
CA TYR A 36 3.06 6.77 -5.52
C TYR A 36 4.41 6.36 -6.09
N GLU A 37 4.46 6.03 -7.38
CA GLU A 37 5.71 5.84 -8.14
C GLU A 37 6.76 4.97 -7.44
N CYS A 38 6.32 3.86 -6.87
CA CYS A 38 7.22 2.88 -6.32
C CYS A 38 7.86 2.08 -7.46
N GLY A 39 9.18 1.89 -7.42
CA GLY A 39 9.87 1.00 -8.36
C GLY A 39 9.23 -0.40 -8.34
N PRO A 40 9.30 -1.18 -9.44
CA PRO A 40 8.55 -2.43 -9.59
C PRO A 40 8.68 -3.37 -8.39
N ALA A 41 9.90 -3.51 -7.85
CA ALA A 41 10.19 -4.35 -6.69
C ALA A 41 9.42 -3.96 -5.41
N VAL A 42 9.15 -2.67 -5.20
CA VAL A 42 8.39 -2.20 -4.02
C VAL A 42 6.90 -2.49 -4.21
N ILE A 43 6.38 -2.33 -5.42
CA ILE A 43 4.99 -2.70 -5.75
C ILE A 43 4.80 -4.20 -5.57
N ASP A 44 5.72 -5.01 -6.10
CA ASP A 44 5.66 -6.48 -6.01
C ASP A 44 5.70 -6.94 -4.55
N TYR A 45 6.64 -6.41 -3.77
CA TYR A 45 6.72 -6.71 -2.33
C TYR A 45 5.43 -6.35 -1.59
N LEU A 46 4.89 -5.15 -1.82
CA LEU A 46 3.65 -4.73 -1.18
C LEU A 46 2.46 -5.57 -1.64
N GLN A 47 2.42 -6.01 -2.90
CA GLN A 47 1.39 -6.92 -3.37
C GLN A 47 1.45 -8.27 -2.66
N GLU A 48 2.62 -8.89 -2.61
CA GLU A 48 2.81 -10.20 -1.96
C GLU A 48 2.51 -10.18 -0.45
N LYS A 49 2.66 -9.02 0.20
CA LYS A 49 2.45 -8.92 1.65
C LYS A 49 1.06 -8.43 2.03
N LEU A 50 0.43 -7.62 1.18
CA LEU A 50 -0.85 -6.98 1.51
C LEU A 50 -2.06 -7.67 0.86
N PHE A 51 -1.90 -8.39 -0.25
CA PHE A 51 -2.99 -8.98 -1.02
C PHE A 51 -3.02 -10.53 -0.99
N VAL A 52 -2.55 -11.16 0.10
CA VAL A 52 -2.61 -12.63 0.29
C VAL A 52 -4.01 -13.10 0.63
#